data_AF-A0A533I6S9-F1
#
_entry.id   AF-A0A533I6S9-F1
#
_cell.length_a   1.000
_cell.length_b   1.000
_cell.length_c   1.000
_cell.angle_alpha   90.00
_cell.angle_beta   90.00
_cell.angle_gamma   90.00
#
_symmetry.space_group_name_H-M   'P 1'
#
loop_
_entity.id
_entity.type
_entity.pdbx_description
1 polymer ?
#
loop_
_entity_poly.entity_id
_entity_poly.type
_entity_poly.pdbx_seq_one_letter_code
_entity_poly.pdbx_strand_id
1 'polypeptide(L)'
;MADLKKLVDAARSALMAGDSAGALSHLTIAAKKSQRDPTLMEPEIVSELTRLARIARAAADGIADARALIVQAGGNARNLKTYDGKGIAKPVKNKQATIGRF
;
A
#
# COMPACT_ATOMS: atom_id res chain seq x y z
N MET A 1 -16.52 -22.19 -9.60
CA MET A 1 -17.00 -20.80 -9.80
C MET A 1 -17.18 -20.02 -8.50
N ALA A 2 -17.92 -20.52 -7.49
CA ALA A 2 -18.15 -19.81 -6.21
C ALA A 2 -16.86 -19.35 -5.48
N ASP A 3 -15.78 -20.11 -5.59
CA ASP A 3 -14.49 -19.79 -4.96
C ASP A 3 -13.79 -18.56 -5.55
N LEU A 4 -13.92 -18.31 -6.85
CA LEU A 4 -13.21 -17.23 -7.52
C LEU A 4 -13.89 -15.89 -7.23
N LYS A 5 -15.22 -15.89 -7.21
CA LYS A 5 -16.04 -14.75 -6.78
C LYS A 5 -15.78 -14.38 -5.32
N LYS A 6 -15.69 -15.37 -4.42
CA LYS A 6 -15.30 -15.15 -3.02
C LYS A 6 -13.92 -14.49 -2.88
N LEU A 7 -12.95 -14.87 -3.71
CA LEU A 7 -11.61 -14.25 -3.70
C LEU A 7 -11.63 -12.80 -4.21
N VAL A 8 -12.45 -12.51 -5.23
CA VAL A 8 -12.68 -11.15 -5.73
C VAL A 8 -13.35 -10.28 -4.67
N ASP A 9 -14.39 -10.79 -4.00
CA ASP A 9 -15.09 -10.09 -2.92
C ASP A 9 -14.16 -9.84 -1.72
N ALA A 10 -13.34 -10.83 -1.35
CA ALA A 10 -12.33 -10.69 -0.30
C ALA A 10 -11.28 -9.62 -0.66
N ALA A 11 -10.81 -9.60 -1.91
CA ALA A 11 -9.89 -8.58 -2.39
C ALA A 11 -10.52 -7.18 -2.36
N ARG A 12 -11.80 -7.05 -2.73
CA ARG A 12 -12.54 -5.79 -2.65
C ARG A 12 -12.68 -5.32 -1.19
N SER A 13 -13.03 -6.23 -0.28
CA SER A 13 -13.13 -5.91 1.15
C SER A 13 -11.79 -5.45 1.73
N ALA A 14 -10.69 -6.11 1.36
CA ALA A 14 -9.35 -5.72 1.78
C ALA A 14 -8.96 -4.32 1.27
N LEU A 15 -9.28 -4.00 0.01
CA LEU A 15 -9.08 -2.64 -0.52
C LEU A 15 -9.89 -1.58 0.22
N MET A 16 -11.16 -1.87 0.53
CA MET A 16 -12.02 -0.95 1.29
C MET A 16 -11.50 -0.73 2.72
N ALA A 17 -10.86 -1.73 3.31
CA ALA A 17 -10.20 -1.63 4.61
C ALA A 17 -8.82 -0.95 4.55
N GLY A 18 -8.33 -0.57 3.36
CA GLY A 18 -6.99 0.00 3.16
C GLY A 18 -5.85 -1.03 3.22
N ASP A 19 -6.17 -2.33 3.28
CA ASP A 19 -5.21 -3.43 3.26
C ASP A 19 -4.86 -3.82 1.81
N SER A 20 -4.02 -2.99 1.18
CA SER A 20 -3.53 -3.23 -0.19
C SER A 20 -2.70 -4.51 -0.31
N ALA A 21 -2.00 -4.92 0.75
CA ALA A 21 -1.21 -6.15 0.77
C ALA A 21 -2.11 -7.40 0.80
N GLY A 22 -3.12 -7.42 1.67
CA GLY A 22 -4.13 -8.47 1.72
C GLY A 22 -4.91 -8.58 0.41
N ALA A 23 -5.29 -7.45 -0.17
CA ALA A 23 -5.95 -7.41 -1.48
C ALA A 23 -5.10 -8.04 -2.58
N LEU A 24 -3.81 -7.69 -2.67
CA LEU A 24 -2.89 -8.28 -3.65
C LEU A 24 -2.72 -9.78 -3.45
N SER A 25 -2.68 -10.26 -2.21
CA SER A 25 -2.60 -11.69 -1.90
C SER A 25 -3.79 -12.46 -2.46
N HIS A 26 -5.01 -12.00 -2.19
CA HIS A 26 -6.24 -12.61 -2.70
C HIS A 26 -6.32 -12.59 -4.24
N LEU A 27 -5.92 -11.48 -4.86
CA LEU A 27 -5.88 -11.34 -6.32
C LEU A 27 -4.84 -12.29 -6.96
N THR A 28 -3.69 -12.49 -6.30
CA THR A 28 -2.66 -13.42 -6.78
C THR A 28 -3.15 -14.87 -6.72
N ILE A 29 -3.88 -15.23 -5.66
CA ILE A 29 -4.51 -16.56 -5.54
C ILE A 29 -5.58 -16.75 -6.62
N ALA A 30 -6.41 -15.73 -6.85
CA ALA A 30 -7.43 -15.75 -7.89
C ALA A 30 -6.81 -15.91 -9.29
N ALA A 31 -5.73 -15.18 -9.60
CA ALA A 31 -4.99 -15.29 -10.85
C ALA A 31 -4.36 -16.68 -11.05
N LYS A 32 -3.77 -17.27 -9.99
CA LYS A 32 -3.22 -18.63 -10.06
C LYS A 32 -4.29 -19.70 -10.26
N LYS A 33 -5.47 -19.56 -9.64
CA LYS A 33 -6.61 -20.47 -9.87
C LYS A 33 -7.13 -20.32 -11.31
N SER A 34 -7.21 -19.10 -11.81
CA SER A 34 -7.59 -18.77 -13.18
C SER A 34 -6.69 -19.42 -14.23
N GLN A 35 -5.36 -19.41 -14.02
CA GLN A 35 -4.41 -20.03 -14.94
C GLN A 35 -4.52 -21.56 -14.98
N ARG A 36 -5.00 -22.19 -13.91
CA ARG A 36 -5.19 -23.65 -13.85
C ARG A 36 -6.46 -24.12 -14.56
N ASP A 37 -7.51 -23.31 -14.55
CA ASP A 37 -8.79 -23.62 -15.21
C ASP A 37 -9.34 -22.41 -15.97
N PRO A 38 -8.92 -22.22 -17.24
CA PRO A 38 -9.37 -21.09 -18.08
C PRO A 38 -10.87 -21.13 -18.39
N THR A 39 -11.47 -22.32 -18.41
CA THR A 39 -12.91 -22.53 -18.65
C THR A 39 -13.79 -22.03 -17.53
N LEU A 40 -13.23 -21.76 -16.34
CA LEU A 40 -13.95 -21.20 -15.19
C LEU A 40 -13.97 -19.66 -15.19
N MET A 41 -13.35 -19.01 -16.16
CA MET A 41 -13.29 -17.55 -16.24
C MET A 41 -14.36 -16.96 -17.15
N GLU A 42 -15.37 -16.37 -16.52
CA GLU A 42 -16.25 -15.44 -17.22
C GLU A 42 -15.49 -14.14 -17.55
N PRO A 43 -15.71 -13.54 -18.73
CA PRO A 43 -15.05 -12.30 -19.15
C PRO A 43 -15.22 -11.15 -18.13
N GLU A 44 -16.37 -11.10 -17.46
CA GLU A 44 -16.67 -10.08 -16.44
C GLU A 44 -15.73 -10.19 -15.24
N ILE A 45 -15.51 -11.40 -14.73
CA ILE A 45 -14.62 -11.68 -13.59
C ILE A 45 -13.17 -11.34 -13.94
N VAL A 46 -12.74 -11.61 -15.17
CA VAL A 46 -11.41 -11.22 -15.67
C VAL A 46 -11.24 -9.70 -15.65
N SER A 47 -12.26 -8.97 -16.12
CA SER A 47 -12.25 -7.51 -16.16
C SER A 47 -12.16 -6.93 -14.74
N GLU A 48 -12.90 -7.51 -13.80
CA GLU A 48 -12.96 -7.05 -12.42
C GLU A 48 -11.65 -7.35 -11.68
N LEU A 49 -11.10 -8.55 -11.84
CA LEU A 49 -9.77 -8.91 -11.32
C LEU A 49 -8.68 -7.96 -11.83
N THR A 50 -8.70 -7.64 -13.12
CA THR A 50 -7.73 -6.73 -13.73
C THR A 50 -7.87 -5.31 -13.15
N ARG A 51 -9.10 -4.85 -12.98
CA ARG A 51 -9.40 -3.54 -12.38
C ARG A 51 -8.92 -3.49 -10.92
N LEU A 52 -9.28 -4.48 -10.11
CA LEU A 52 -8.87 -4.54 -8.70
C LEU A 52 -7.35 -4.66 -8.55
N ALA A 53 -6.68 -5.43 -9.41
CA ALA A 53 -5.23 -5.54 -9.41
C ALA A 53 -4.53 -4.20 -9.71
N ARG A 54 -5.06 -3.41 -10.67
CA ARG A 54 -4.53 -2.07 -10.94
C ARG A 54 -4.70 -1.14 -9.73
N ILE A 55 -5.88 -1.14 -9.11
CA ILE A 55 -6.16 -0.30 -7.94
C ILE A 55 -5.26 -0.71 -6.76
N ALA A 56 -5.17 -2.01 -6.47
CA ALA A 56 -4.35 -2.53 -5.38
C ALA A 56 -2.87 -2.19 -5.55
N ARG A 57 -2.37 -2.28 -6.79
CA ARG A 57 -0.98 -1.92 -7.12
C ARG A 57 -0.73 -0.42 -6.96
N ALA A 58 -1.60 0.42 -7.51
CA ALA A 58 -1.49 1.87 -7.35
C ALA A 58 -1.52 2.30 -5.87
N ALA A 59 -2.38 1.65 -5.06
CA ALA A 59 -2.43 1.89 -3.62
C ALA A 59 -1.14 1.45 -2.91
N ALA A 60 -0.59 0.29 -3.27
CA ALA A 60 0.67 -0.21 -2.70
C ALA A 60 1.86 0.70 -3.06
N ASP A 61 1.95 1.12 -4.32
CA ASP A 61 3.01 2.01 -4.82
C ASP A 61 2.91 3.38 -4.13
N GLY A 62 1.71 3.96 -4.01
CA GLY A 62 1.50 5.23 -3.29
C GLY A 62 1.86 5.15 -1.80
N ILE A 63 1.60 4.01 -1.14
CA ILE A 63 2.02 3.77 0.25
C ILE A 63 3.55 3.68 0.34
N ALA A 64 4.20 3.03 -0.62
CA ALA A 64 5.66 2.94 -0.67
C ALA A 64 6.31 4.31 -0.87
N ASP A 65 5.78 5.13 -1.78
CA ASP A 65 6.24 6.49 -2.03
C ASP A 65 6.06 7.38 -0.80
N ALA A 66 4.89 7.31 -0.14
CA ALA A 66 4.66 8.04 1.10
C ALA A 66 5.65 7.64 2.20
N ARG A 67 5.97 6.35 2.33
CA ARG A 67 6.99 5.86 3.28
C ARG A 67 8.38 6.39 2.92
N ALA A 68 8.75 6.39 1.64
CA ALA A 68 10.04 6.93 1.19
C ALA A 68 10.17 8.42 1.54
N LEU A 69 9.13 9.22 1.30
CA LEU A 69 9.10 10.64 1.66
C LEU A 69 9.21 10.86 3.17
N ILE A 70 8.53 10.07 3.99
CA ILE A 70 8.63 10.16 5.46
C ILE A 70 10.06 9.83 5.93
N VAL A 71 10.67 8.77 5.37
CA VAL A 71 12.05 8.39 5.71
C VAL A 71 13.03 9.49 5.29
N GLN A 72 12.87 10.05 4.09
CA GLN A 72 13.67 11.15 3.59
C GLN A 72 13.51 12.40 4.46
N ALA A 73 12.29 12.76 4.84
CA ALA A 73 12.02 13.87 5.76
C ALA A 73 12.65 13.64 7.14
N GLY A 74 12.57 12.43 7.68
CA GLY A 74 13.22 12.06 8.94
C GLY A 74 14.76 12.12 8.87
N GLY A 75 15.34 11.72 7.73
CA GLY A 75 16.78 11.85 7.46
C GLY A 75 17.22 13.31 7.35
N ASN A 76 16.48 14.13 6.62
CA ASN A 76 16.76 15.57 6.46
C ASN A 76 16.62 16.33 7.79
N ALA A 77 15.63 15.97 8.61
CA ALA A 77 15.43 16.58 9.92
C ALA A 77 16.58 16.30 10.91
N ARG A 78 17.28 15.16 10.79
CA ARG A 78 18.49 14.86 11.59
C ARG A 78 19.69 15.74 11.26
N ASN A 79 19.67 16.40 10.09
CA ASN A 79 20.75 17.27 9.63
C ASN A 79 20.46 18.77 9.83
N LEU A 80 19.31 19.12 10.42
CA LEU A 80 19.00 20.51 10.76
C LEU A 80 19.86 20.93 11.96
N LYS A 81 20.84 21.81 11.68
CA LYS A 81 21.57 22.57 12.70
C LYS A 81 20.84 23.89 12.90
N THR A 82 20.48 24.18 14.14
CA THR A 82 20.02 25.52 14.53
C THR A 82 21.17 26.23 15.21
N TYR A 83 21.32 27.53 14.99
CA TYR A 83 22.35 28.33 15.65
C TYR A 83 21.72 29.00 16.87
N ASP A 84 22.37 28.95 18.03
CA ASP A 84 21.95 29.78 19.16
C ASP A 84 22.29 31.27 18.93
N GLY A 85 21.85 32.16 19.83
CA GLY A 85 22.13 33.59 19.72
C GLY A 85 23.62 33.98 19.76
N LYS A 86 24.52 33.00 19.93
CA LYS A 86 25.99 33.16 19.87
C LYS A 86 26.59 32.53 18.60
N GLY A 87 25.76 32.01 17.68
CA GLY A 87 26.20 31.41 16.42
C GLY A 87 26.71 29.98 16.54
N ILE A 88 26.44 29.26 17.65
CA ILE A 88 26.90 27.88 17.84
C ILE A 88 25.83 26.90 17.33
N ALA A 89 26.23 25.97 16.47
CA ALA A 89 25.35 24.94 15.92
C ALA A 89 24.91 23.92 16.98
N LYS A 90 23.60 23.75 17.16
CA LYS A 90 22.98 22.74 18.03
C LYS A 90 22.10 21.78 17.21
N PRO A 91 22.17 20.47 17.50
CA PRO A 91 21.32 19.48 16.84
C PRO A 91 19.87 19.63 17.31
N VAL A 92 18.93 19.61 16.37
CA VAL A 92 17.49 19.62 16.68
C VAL A 92 17.06 18.22 17.12
N LYS A 93 16.51 18.09 18.34
CA LYS A 93 15.92 16.83 18.82
C LYS A 93 14.56 16.62 18.17
N ASN A 94 14.43 15.62 17.30
CA ASN A 94 13.15 15.23 16.72
C ASN A 94 12.23 14.63 17.79
N LYS A 95 11.03 15.20 17.95
CA LYS A 95 9.90 14.47 18.53
C LYS A 95 9.35 13.53 17.46
N GLN A 96 9.21 12.26 17.80
CA GLN A 96 8.74 11.21 16.91
C GLN A 96 7.33 11.57 16.39
N ALA A 97 7.16 11.70 15.08
CA ALA A 97 5.84 11.94 14.50
C ALA A 97 4.99 10.67 14.63
N THR A 98 4.08 10.64 15.60
CA THR A 98 3.05 9.61 15.71
C THR A 98 1.87 9.97 14.82
N ILE A 99 1.63 9.16 13.79
CA ILE A 99 0.36 9.20 13.06
C ILE A 99 -0.70 8.64 14.02
N GLY A 100 -1.61 9.50 14.48
CA GLY A 100 -2.74 9.09 15.30
C GLY A 100 -3.62 8.09 14.54
N ARG A 101 -4.04 7.01 15.21
CA ARG A 101 -5.03 6.06 14.67
C ARG A 101 -6.37 6.77 14.53
N PHE A 102 -6.90 6.81 13.31
CA PHE A 102 -8.32 7.08 13.03
C PHE A 102 -9.00 5.77 12.68
#